data_AF-A0A7R9MP75-F1
#
_entry.id   AF-A0A7R9MP75-F1
#
_cell.length_a   1.000
_cell.length_b   1.000
_cell.length_c   1.000
_cell.angle_alpha   90.00
_cell.angle_beta   90.00
_cell.angle_gamma   90.00
#
_symmetry.space_group_name_H-M   'P 1'
#
loop_
_entity.id
_entity.type
_entity.pdbx_description
1 polymer ?
#
loop_
_entity_poly.entity_id
_entity_poly.type
_entity_poly.pdbx_seq_one_letter_code
_entity_poly.pdbx_strand_id
1 'polypeptide(L)'
;MTPIDWSYQTEPQEASCFGLINRRSRWPRGRVLGGSSVLNYMLYIRGNSRDYDGWAQNGAYGWSWDEVLPYFIKSEDNRDPSIAYNEIM
;
A
#
# COMPACT_ATOMS: atom_id res chain seq x y z
N MET A 1 -22.35 -2.41 6.22
CA MET A 1 -20.92 -2.61 6.50
C MET A 1 -20.81 -3.62 7.62
N THR A 2 -19.78 -4.45 7.57
CA THR A 2 -19.59 -5.53 8.54
C THR A 2 -18.93 -4.98 9.81
N PRO A 3 -19.06 -5.67 10.96
CA PRO A 3 -18.43 -5.25 12.21
C PRO A 3 -16.90 -5.16 12.15
N ILE A 4 -16.28 -5.81 11.16
CA ILE A 4 -14.83 -5.84 10.94
C ILE A 4 -14.31 -4.66 10.11
N ASP A 5 -15.15 -3.69 9.74
CA ASP A 5 -14.77 -2.45 9.05
C ASP A 5 -15.03 -1.24 9.95
N TRP A 6 -13.99 -0.42 10.17
CA TRP A 6 -14.10 0.87 10.87
C TRP A 6 -15.08 1.84 10.21
N SER A 7 -15.35 1.64 8.92
CA SER A 7 -16.40 2.32 8.19
C SER A 7 -16.23 3.84 8.08
N TYR A 8 -14.99 4.31 7.90
CA TYR A 8 -14.72 5.74 7.75
C TYR A 8 -15.36 6.33 6.49
N GLN A 9 -15.71 7.61 6.60
CA GLN A 9 -16.15 8.44 5.49
C GLN A 9 -15.28 9.69 5.42
N THR A 10 -15.01 10.15 4.21
CA THR A 10 -14.35 11.45 4.01
C THR A 10 -15.30 12.58 4.41
N GLU A 11 -14.74 13.74 4.73
CA GLU A 11 -15.49 14.99 4.67
C GLU A 11 -15.97 15.26 3.22
N PRO A 12 -16.98 16.13 3.00
CA PRO A 12 -17.46 16.46 1.67
C PRO A 12 -16.31 16.97 0.81
N GLN A 13 -16.16 16.41 -0.39
CA GLN A 13 -15.10 16.79 -1.30
C GLN A 13 -15.60 17.88 -2.26
N GLU A 14 -14.87 19.00 -2.33
CA GLU A 14 -15.25 20.11 -3.21
C GLU A 14 -14.97 19.82 -4.69
N ALA A 15 -13.83 19.17 -4.96
CA ALA A 15 -13.32 18.90 -6.31
C ALA A 15 -13.49 17.44 -6.76
N SER A 16 -14.16 16.58 -6.00
CA SER A 16 -14.35 15.17 -6.34
C SER A 16 -15.67 14.60 -5.78
N CYS A 17 -15.92 13.30 -5.99
CA CYS A 17 -17.07 12.58 -5.42
C CYS A 17 -18.45 13.13 -5.85
N PHE A 18 -18.57 13.82 -6.99
CA PHE A 18 -19.83 14.43 -7.45
C PHE A 18 -20.99 13.44 -7.59
N GLY A 19 -20.71 12.16 -7.89
CA GLY A 19 -21.70 11.09 -7.99
C GLY A 19 -22.04 10.40 -6.67
N LEU A 20 -21.45 10.82 -5.55
CA LEU A 20 -21.67 10.20 -4.24
C LEU A 20 -22.60 11.05 -3.37
N ILE A 21 -23.35 10.40 -2.49
CA ILE A 21 -24.23 11.07 -1.52
C ILE A 21 -23.38 12.02 -0.67
N ASN A 22 -23.80 13.29 -0.58
CA ASN A 22 -23.10 14.36 0.14
C ASN A 22 -21.64 14.58 -0.30
N ARG A 23 -21.25 14.11 -1.49
CA ARG A 23 -19.85 14.14 -1.98
C ARG A 23 -18.85 13.50 -1.02
N ARG A 24 -19.28 12.47 -0.28
CA ARG A 24 -18.45 11.75 0.69
C ARG A 24 -18.13 10.35 0.16
N SER A 25 -16.85 9.98 0.19
CA SER A 25 -16.40 8.64 -0.18
C SER A 25 -16.26 7.76 1.05
N ARG A 26 -16.53 6.46 0.88
CA ARG A 26 -16.36 5.45 1.94
C ARG A 26 -14.96 4.87 1.85
N TRP A 27 -14.23 4.88 2.96
CA TRP A 27 -12.84 4.44 3.02
C TRP A 27 -12.75 3.26 4.00
N PRO A 28 -12.89 2.01 3.52
CA PRO A 28 -12.91 0.84 4.38
C PRO A 28 -11.55 0.65 5.07
N ARG A 29 -11.55 0.32 6.36
CA ARG A 29 -10.35 0.03 7.15
C ARG A 29 -10.63 -1.14 8.09
N GLY A 30 -9.73 -2.12 8.12
CA GLY A 30 -9.93 -3.32 8.92
C GLY A 30 -9.92 -3.06 10.43
N ARG A 31 -11.03 -3.41 11.09
CA ARG A 31 -11.24 -3.48 12.54
C ARG A 31 -11.21 -4.94 12.99
N VAL A 32 -10.07 -5.58 12.78
CA VAL A 32 -9.81 -6.99 13.11
C VAL A 32 -8.32 -7.17 13.31
N LEU A 33 -7.88 -8.24 13.98
CA LEU A 33 -6.48 -8.62 14.03
C LEU A 33 -5.96 -8.86 12.60
N GLY A 34 -4.79 -8.31 12.25
CA GLY A 34 -4.32 -8.18 10.87
C GLY A 34 -4.73 -6.86 10.20
N GLY A 35 -5.74 -6.16 10.73
CA GLY A 35 -6.12 -4.84 10.28
C GLY A 35 -6.63 -4.85 8.83
N SER A 36 -6.18 -3.88 8.04
CA SER A 36 -6.66 -3.72 6.65
C SER A 36 -6.16 -4.81 5.71
N SER A 37 -5.14 -5.61 6.07
CA SER A 37 -4.69 -6.73 5.22
C SER A 37 -5.76 -7.82 5.08
N VAL A 38 -6.69 -7.93 6.04
CA VAL A 38 -7.81 -8.87 6.01
C VAL A 38 -8.91 -8.44 5.04
N LEU A 39 -8.99 -7.14 4.71
CA LEU A 39 -10.05 -6.56 3.87
C LEU A 39 -9.56 -6.11 2.48
N ASN A 40 -8.26 -6.17 2.21
CA ASN A 40 -7.70 -5.61 0.98
C ASN A 40 -7.99 -6.50 -0.24
N TYR A 41 -7.55 -6.06 -1.42
CA TYR A 41 -7.74 -6.79 -2.68
C TYR A 41 -6.68 -7.88 -2.94
N MET A 42 -5.85 -8.22 -1.94
CA MET A 42 -4.76 -9.20 -2.03
C MET A 42 -3.72 -8.96 -3.13
N LEU A 43 -3.65 -7.76 -3.70
CA LEU A 43 -2.62 -7.40 -4.68
C LEU A 43 -1.28 -7.23 -3.97
N TYR A 44 -0.25 -7.92 -4.45
CA TYR A 44 1.14 -7.71 -4.05
C TYR A 44 1.89 -7.04 -5.18
N ILE A 45 2.19 -5.75 -5.03
CA ILE A 45 2.91 -4.91 -6.00
C ILE A 45 3.86 -4.03 -5.19
N ARG A 46 5.15 -4.02 -5.56
CA ARG A 46 6.15 -3.12 -4.96
C ARG A 46 5.99 -1.69 -5.53
N GLY A 47 6.58 -0.68 -4.87
CA GLY A 47 6.61 0.69 -5.40
C GLY A 47 7.56 0.84 -6.59
N ASN A 48 7.48 1.98 -7.29
CA ASN A 48 8.45 2.34 -8.32
C ASN A 48 9.77 2.77 -7.67
N SER A 49 10.93 2.32 -8.18
CA SER A 49 12.24 2.68 -7.63
C SER A 49 12.45 4.20 -7.52
N ARG A 50 11.95 4.97 -8.49
CA ARG A 50 12.06 6.44 -8.51
C ARG A 50 11.37 7.11 -7.33
N ASP A 51 10.31 6.53 -6.79
CA ASP A 51 9.61 7.10 -5.64
C ASP A 51 10.50 7.02 -4.39
N TYR A 52 11.16 5.87 -4.17
CA TYR A 52 12.09 5.66 -3.05
C TYR A 52 13.35 6.51 -3.17
N ASP A 53 13.94 6.55 -4.36
CA ASP A 53 15.09 7.42 -4.63
C ASP A 53 14.72 8.90 -4.43
N GLY A 54 13.50 9.27 -4.83
CA GLY A 54 12.93 10.58 -4.57
C GLY A 54 12.80 10.87 -3.08
N TRP A 55 12.39 9.91 -2.24
CA TRP A 55 12.32 10.10 -0.79
C TRP A 55 13.71 10.35 -0.20
N ALA A 56 14.71 9.56 -0.59
CA ALA A 56 16.08 9.74 -0.14
C ALA A 56 16.62 11.13 -0.52
N GLN A 57 16.36 11.58 -1.75
CA GLN A 57 16.74 12.93 -2.21
C GLN A 57 16.03 14.06 -1.45
N ASN A 58 14.81 13.82 -0.96
CA ASN A 58 14.05 14.78 -0.15
C ASN A 58 14.36 14.70 1.35
N GLY A 59 15.44 14.01 1.73
CA GLY A 59 15.96 13.98 3.10
C GLY A 59 15.60 12.75 3.92
N ALA A 60 14.86 11.78 3.35
CA ALA A 60 14.67 10.48 3.97
C ALA A 60 15.87 9.56 3.69
N TYR A 61 17.06 9.94 4.17
CA TYR A 61 18.27 9.14 4.00
C TYR A 61 18.07 7.71 4.52
N GLY A 62 18.59 6.69 3.82
CA GLY A 62 18.34 5.30 4.16
C GLY A 62 17.13 4.67 3.46
N TRP A 63 16.38 5.43 2.65
CA TRP A 63 15.15 4.99 1.99
C TRP A 63 15.23 4.96 0.46
N SER A 64 16.43 4.95 -0.13
CA SER A 64 16.58 4.73 -1.58
C SER A 64 16.14 3.31 -1.97
N TRP A 65 15.88 3.07 -3.25
CA TRP A 65 15.40 1.77 -3.73
C TRP A 65 16.32 0.62 -3.31
N ASP A 66 17.62 0.80 -3.49
CA ASP A 66 18.63 -0.23 -3.18
C ASP A 66 18.70 -0.52 -1.66
N GLU A 67 18.37 0.46 -0.82
CA GLU A 67 18.36 0.30 0.64
C GLU A 67 17.10 -0.43 1.14
N VAL A 68 15.95 -0.25 0.47
CA VAL A 68 14.67 -0.85 0.88
C VAL A 68 14.39 -2.20 0.24
N LEU A 69 14.91 -2.46 -0.96
CA LEU A 69 14.69 -3.71 -1.71
C LEU A 69 14.97 -4.98 -0.87
N PRO A 70 16.07 -5.07 -0.09
CA PRO A 70 16.32 -6.25 0.74
C PRO A 70 15.20 -6.52 1.76
N TYR A 71 14.52 -5.48 2.25
CA TYR A 71 13.41 -5.63 3.20
C TYR A 71 12.12 -6.09 2.53
N PHE A 72 11.87 -5.67 1.27
CA PHE A 72 10.76 -6.22 0.48
C PHE A 72 10.96 -7.72 0.24
N ILE A 73 12.15 -8.12 -0.23
CA ILE A 73 12.51 -9.53 -0.44
C ILE A 73 12.37 -10.33 0.85
N LYS A 74 12.86 -9.79 1.98
CA LYS A 74 12.71 -10.44 3.30
C LYS A 74 11.25 -10.64 3.73
N SER A 75 10.33 -9.80 3.27
CA SER A 75 8.92 -9.84 3.65
C SER A 75 8.08 -10.83 2.85
N GLU A 76 8.58 -11.28 1.69
CA GLU A 76 7.83 -12.14 0.77
C GLU A 76 8.40 -13.56 0.67
N ASP A 77 7.58 -14.47 0.15
CA ASP A 77 7.95 -15.85 -0.21
C ASP A 77 7.44 -16.09 -1.65
N ASN A 78 8.02 -15.36 -2.61
CA ASN A 78 7.66 -15.52 -4.01
C ASN A 78 8.16 -16.88 -4.52
N ARG A 79 7.23 -17.71 -4.98
CA ARG A 79 7.52 -19.08 -5.43
C ARG A 79 7.64 -19.21 -6.94
N ASP A 80 7.51 -18.12 -7.68
CA ASP A 80 7.81 -18.13 -9.11
C ASP A 80 9.34 -18.20 -9.29
N PRO A 81 9.89 -19.30 -9.82
CA PRO A 81 11.33 -19.45 -9.97
C PRO A 81 11.93 -18.36 -10.86
N SER A 82 11.20 -17.90 -11.88
CA SER A 82 11.70 -16.90 -12.83
C SER A 82 11.90 -15.52 -12.20
N ILE A 83 11.22 -15.24 -11.09
CA ILE A 83 11.33 -13.98 -10.35
C ILE A 83 12.29 -14.16 -9.18
N ALA A 84 12.12 -15.22 -8.39
CA ALA A 84 12.92 -15.47 -7.19
C ALA A 84 14.43 -15.55 -7.46
N TYR A 85 14.86 -16.10 -8.61
CA TYR A 85 16.29 -16.15 -8.96
C TYR A 85 16.89 -14.78 -9.33
N ASN A 86 16.10 -13.85 -9.86
CA ASN A 86 16.58 -12.54 -10.32
C ASN A 86 16.74 -11.51 -9.19
N GLU A 87 16.23 -11.82 -8.00
CA GLU A 87 16.26 -10.89 -6.86
C GLU A 87 17.45 -11.14 -5.90
N ILE A 88 18.14 -12.27 -6.07
CA ILE A 88 19.23 -12.72 -5.21
C ILE A 88 20.59 -12.63 -5.95
N MET A 89 20.58 -12.35 -7.25
CA MET A 89 21.76 -12.18 -8.13
C MET A 89 21.97 -10.72 -8.47
#